data_AF-A0A147ETB9-F1
#
_entry.id   AF-A0A147ETB9-F1
#
_cell.length_a   1.000
_cell.length_b   1.000
_cell.length_c   1.000
_cell.angle_alpha   90.00
_cell.angle_beta   90.00
_cell.angle_gamma   90.00
#
_symmetry.space_group_name_H-M   'P 1'
#
loop_
_entity.id
_entity.type
_entity.pdbx_description
1 polymer ?
#
loop_
_entity_poly.entity_id
_entity_poly.type
_entity_poly.pdbx_seq_one_letter_code
_entity_poly.pdbx_strand_id
1 'polypeptide(L)'
;MSRTRRRIAATLTTASALVLTGCSLDGLIWGREGAHVIDTTRELIDAAAAGDAEGLVCSGRDQDLGSPSAWDGLSAEEPEEFVADYWPTQAEHDPTWSINLSLPAGRVASGVEYPGDLFYREDDGGLCLVDIAWSTVQ
;
A
#
# COMPACT_ATOMS: atom_id res chain seq x y z
N MET A 1 64.53 6.22 22.80
CA MET A 1 63.45 5.65 21.97
C MET A 1 62.44 4.96 22.88
N SER A 2 61.22 5.49 23.00
CA SER A 2 60.08 4.73 23.52
C SER A 2 58.80 5.30 22.90
N ARG A 3 58.12 4.49 22.09
CA ARG A 3 56.87 4.85 21.39
C ARG A 3 55.70 4.39 22.25
N THR A 4 55.05 5.31 22.94
CA THR A 4 53.82 5.03 23.69
C THR A 4 52.64 4.96 22.71
N ARG A 5 52.12 3.75 22.45
CA ARG A 5 50.96 3.54 21.57
C ARG A 5 49.67 3.90 22.32
N ARG A 6 48.94 4.89 21.81
CA ARG A 6 47.51 5.16 22.09
C ARG A 6 46.68 3.91 21.79
N ARG A 7 45.82 3.51 22.72
CA ARG A 7 44.68 2.63 22.45
C ARG A 7 43.41 3.40 22.78
N ILE A 8 42.72 3.88 21.76
CA ILE A 8 41.36 4.41 21.87
C ILE A 8 40.45 3.20 21.67
N ALA A 9 39.81 2.74 22.74
CA ALA A 9 38.75 1.75 22.65
C ALA A 9 37.44 2.50 22.42
N ALA A 10 36.95 2.46 21.17
CA ALA A 10 35.60 2.91 20.84
C ALA A 10 34.64 1.74 21.09
N THR A 11 33.91 1.76 22.20
CA THR A 11 32.77 0.89 22.43
C THR A 11 31.60 1.37 21.59
N LEU A 12 31.33 0.70 20.47
CA LEU A 12 30.03 0.80 19.78
C LEU A 12 28.99 0.06 20.63
N THR A 13 28.09 0.82 21.25
CA THR A 13 26.89 0.27 21.87
C THR A 13 25.79 0.26 20.82
N THR A 14 25.65 -0.85 20.08
CA THR A 14 24.54 -1.06 19.16
C THR A 14 23.29 -1.36 19.99
N ALA A 15 22.45 -0.35 20.21
CA ALA A 15 21.15 -0.55 20.84
C ALA A 15 20.19 -1.14 19.79
N SER A 16 20.02 -2.46 19.80
CA SER A 16 18.96 -3.13 19.04
C SER A 16 17.62 -2.82 19.68
N ALA A 17 16.94 -1.79 19.19
CA ALA A 17 15.52 -1.60 19.47
C ALA A 17 14.73 -2.62 18.64
N LEU A 18 14.46 -3.78 19.22
CA LEU A 18 13.43 -4.69 18.72
C LEU A 18 12.07 -4.02 18.98
N VAL A 19 11.57 -3.29 17.98
CA VAL A 19 10.20 -2.76 17.98
C VAL A 19 9.26 -3.96 17.80
N LEU A 20 8.68 -4.43 18.90
CA LEU A 20 7.57 -5.38 18.90
C LEU A 20 6.28 -4.63 18.55
N THR A 21 6.06 -4.32 17.27
CA THR A 21 4.74 -3.91 16.73
C THR A 21 3.87 -5.11 16.35
N GLY A 22 4.32 -6.33 16.67
CA GLY A 22 3.76 -7.58 16.16
C GLY A 22 2.49 -8.02 16.87
N CYS A 23 1.37 -7.36 16.57
CA CYS A 23 0.05 -7.95 16.31
C CYS A 23 -0.95 -6.81 16.06
N SER A 24 -0.90 -6.16 14.89
CA SER A 24 -2.09 -5.45 14.42
C SER A 24 -3.20 -6.49 14.21
N LEU A 25 -4.46 -6.07 14.36
CA LEU A 25 -5.60 -6.96 14.07
C LEU A 25 -5.51 -7.49 12.64
N ASP A 26 -5.12 -6.63 11.71
CA ASP A 26 -4.90 -6.99 10.30
C ASP A 26 -3.78 -8.03 10.16
N GLY A 27 -2.69 -7.91 10.91
CA GLY A 27 -1.62 -8.91 10.93
C GLY A 27 -2.03 -10.27 11.49
N LEU A 28 -3.04 -10.30 12.39
CA LEU A 28 -3.63 -11.53 12.90
C LEU A 28 -4.56 -12.20 11.88
N ILE A 29 -5.35 -11.41 11.14
CA ILE A 29 -6.36 -11.91 10.19
C ILE A 29 -5.72 -12.27 8.84
N TRP A 30 -4.86 -11.39 8.33
CA TRP A 30 -4.33 -11.42 6.96
C TRP A 30 -2.86 -11.79 6.85
N GLY A 31 -2.18 -12.06 7.98
CA GLY A 31 -0.74 -12.26 8.01
C GLY A 31 0.04 -10.95 7.79
N ARG A 32 1.37 -11.03 7.72
CA ARG A 32 2.24 -9.85 7.64
C ARG A 32 2.09 -9.14 6.29
N GLU A 33 2.07 -9.93 5.24
CA GLU A 33 2.05 -9.48 3.85
C GLU A 33 0.70 -8.84 3.52
N GLY A 34 -0.41 -9.48 3.87
CA GLY A 34 -1.74 -8.90 3.71
C GLY A 34 -1.94 -7.62 4.54
N ALA A 35 -1.42 -7.58 5.78
CA ALA A 35 -1.44 -6.34 6.57
C ALA A 35 -0.63 -5.21 5.92
N HIS A 36 0.49 -5.53 5.25
CA HIS A 36 1.26 -4.54 4.51
C HIS A 36 0.45 -3.96 3.33
N VAL A 37 -0.30 -4.78 2.60
CA VAL A 37 -1.19 -4.32 1.51
C VAL A 37 -2.25 -3.36 2.03
N ILE A 38 -2.89 -3.69 3.17
CA ILE A 38 -3.90 -2.83 3.80
C ILE A 38 -3.28 -1.49 4.23
N ASP A 39 -2.12 -1.52 4.88
CA ASP A 39 -1.46 -0.29 5.35
C ASP A 39 -1.02 0.61 4.19
N THR A 40 -0.43 0.04 3.13
CA THR A 40 -0.11 0.79 1.90
C THR A 40 -1.38 1.34 1.24
N THR A 41 -2.49 0.62 1.30
CA THR A 41 -3.76 1.09 0.73
C THR A 41 -4.34 2.26 1.51
N ARG A 42 -4.24 2.25 2.85
CA ARG A 42 -4.63 3.40 3.68
C ARG A 42 -3.79 4.63 3.36
N GLU A 43 -2.47 4.45 3.20
CA GLU A 43 -1.56 5.52 2.78
C GLU A 43 -1.95 6.07 1.39
N LEU A 44 -2.26 5.18 0.43
CA LEU A 44 -2.72 5.58 -0.90
C LEU A 44 -4.03 6.37 -0.86
N ILE A 45 -5.02 5.93 -0.07
CA ILE A 45 -6.30 6.62 0.07
C ILE A 45 -6.08 8.03 0.61
N ASP A 46 -5.30 8.17 1.69
CA ASP A 46 -5.01 9.46 2.31
C ASP A 46 -4.27 10.39 1.34
N ALA A 47 -3.27 9.86 0.62
CA ALA A 47 -2.49 10.63 -0.35
C ALA A 47 -3.33 11.03 -1.58
N ALA A 48 -4.15 10.13 -2.10
CA ALA A 48 -4.98 10.43 -3.25
C ALA A 48 -6.07 11.45 -2.92
N ALA A 49 -6.65 11.39 -1.71
CA ALA A 49 -7.55 12.42 -1.19
C ALA A 49 -6.86 13.79 -0.98
N ALA A 50 -5.55 13.80 -0.74
CA ALA A 50 -4.74 15.02 -0.68
C ALA A 50 -4.25 15.51 -2.07
N GLY A 51 -4.35 14.66 -3.10
CA GLY A 51 -3.83 14.92 -4.44
C GLY A 51 -2.31 14.74 -4.58
N ASP A 52 -1.69 13.89 -3.76
CA ASP A 52 -0.24 13.67 -3.71
C ASP A 52 0.20 12.18 -3.83
N ALA A 53 -0.71 11.31 -4.27
CA ALA A 53 -0.47 9.87 -4.43
C ALA A 53 0.47 9.45 -5.58
N GLU A 54 0.99 10.38 -6.40
CA GLU A 54 1.89 10.04 -7.53
C GLU A 54 3.13 9.25 -7.07
N GLY A 55 3.63 9.50 -5.86
CA GLY A 55 4.78 8.79 -5.30
C GLY A 55 4.54 7.32 -4.96
N LEU A 56 3.29 6.87 -4.93
CA LEU A 56 2.89 5.49 -4.64
C LEU A 56 2.62 4.67 -5.91
N VAL A 57 2.57 5.33 -7.07
CA VAL A 57 2.44 4.68 -8.37
C VAL A 57 3.77 4.05 -8.77
N CYS A 58 3.73 2.84 -9.33
CA CYS A 58 4.96 2.20 -9.79
C CYS A 58 5.70 3.03 -10.83
N SER A 59 7.03 3.06 -10.72
CA SER A 59 7.90 3.80 -11.64
C SER A 59 7.60 3.48 -13.10
N GLY A 60 7.50 4.53 -13.93
CA GLY A 60 7.24 4.41 -15.37
C GLY A 60 5.78 4.18 -15.74
N ARG A 61 4.86 4.26 -14.78
CA ARG A 61 3.42 4.21 -15.04
C ARG A 61 2.81 5.61 -14.92
N ASP A 62 1.80 5.85 -15.75
CA ASP A 62 0.94 7.02 -15.70
C ASP A 62 -0.46 6.51 -15.37
N GLN A 63 -0.82 6.58 -14.08
CA GLN A 63 -2.09 6.05 -13.58
C GLN A 63 -3.09 7.17 -13.35
N ASP A 64 -4.30 7.00 -13.87
CA ASP A 64 -5.39 7.92 -13.60
C ASP A 64 -5.92 7.68 -12.18
N LEU A 65 -5.43 8.50 -11.24
CA LEU A 65 -5.88 8.51 -9.85
C LEU A 65 -7.24 9.20 -9.69
N GLY A 66 -7.82 9.78 -10.76
CA GLY A 66 -9.08 10.49 -10.71
C GLY A 66 -9.04 11.75 -9.82
N SER A 67 -10.22 12.21 -9.40
CA SER A 67 -10.32 13.38 -8.51
C SER A 67 -10.03 13.00 -7.05
N PRO A 68 -9.43 13.88 -6.23
CA PRO A 68 -9.24 13.62 -4.81
C PRO A 68 -10.52 13.24 -4.07
N SER A 69 -11.66 13.87 -4.40
CA SER A 69 -12.97 13.55 -3.82
C SER A 69 -13.47 12.13 -4.09
N ALA A 70 -12.91 11.42 -5.07
CA ALA A 70 -13.27 10.03 -5.30
C ALA A 70 -12.80 9.15 -4.13
N TRP A 71 -11.70 9.51 -3.49
CA TRP A 71 -11.02 8.76 -2.42
C TRP A 71 -11.56 9.07 -1.02
N ASP A 72 -12.30 10.16 -0.85
CA ASP A 72 -12.77 10.64 0.44
C ASP A 72 -13.57 9.59 1.22
N GLY A 73 -13.01 9.17 2.36
CA GLY A 73 -13.64 8.27 3.32
C GLY A 73 -13.74 6.81 2.85
N LEU A 74 -13.01 6.42 1.80
CA LEU A 74 -12.87 5.03 1.41
C LEU A 74 -12.16 4.22 2.49
N SER A 75 -12.47 2.93 2.58
CA SER A 75 -11.80 1.98 3.47
C SER A 75 -11.15 0.86 2.67
N ALA A 76 -9.94 0.49 3.06
CA ALA A 76 -9.25 -0.69 2.56
C ALA A 76 -9.89 -1.95 3.18
N GLU A 77 -10.31 -2.88 2.35
CA GLU A 77 -11.00 -4.09 2.78
C GLU A 77 -10.06 -5.30 2.80
N GLU A 78 -10.35 -6.33 2.00
CA GLU A 78 -9.70 -7.63 2.06
C GLU A 78 -8.58 -7.72 1.01
N PRO A 79 -7.32 -7.92 1.42
CA PRO A 79 -6.21 -8.15 0.52
C PRO A 79 -6.21 -9.60 0.02
N GLU A 80 -5.93 -9.77 -1.27
CA GLU A 80 -5.83 -11.07 -1.93
C GLU A 80 -4.58 -11.15 -2.81
N GLU A 81 -3.96 -12.34 -2.85
CA GLU A 81 -2.97 -12.63 -3.89
C GLU A 81 -3.65 -12.53 -5.26
N PHE A 82 -2.98 -11.90 -6.21
CA PHE A 82 -3.59 -11.65 -7.51
C PHE A 82 -3.85 -12.94 -8.30
N VAL A 83 -5.05 -13.06 -8.86
CA VAL A 83 -5.45 -14.19 -9.72
C VAL A 83 -5.88 -13.66 -11.09
N ALA A 84 -5.03 -13.91 -12.10
CA ALA A 84 -5.19 -13.39 -13.46
C ALA A 84 -6.52 -13.81 -14.14
N ASP A 85 -7.07 -14.96 -13.80
CA ASP A 85 -8.33 -15.46 -14.38
C ASP A 85 -9.54 -14.56 -14.09
N TYR A 86 -9.51 -13.80 -12.98
CA TYR A 86 -10.58 -12.86 -12.62
C TYR A 86 -10.36 -11.46 -13.22
N TRP A 87 -9.11 -11.10 -13.50
CA TRP A 87 -8.70 -9.76 -13.88
C TRP A 87 -7.75 -9.77 -15.08
N PRO A 88 -8.19 -10.25 -16.26
CA PRO A 88 -7.31 -10.45 -17.41
C PRO A 88 -6.69 -9.15 -17.94
N THR A 89 -7.38 -8.01 -17.80
CA THR A 89 -6.83 -6.70 -18.18
C THR A 89 -5.69 -6.30 -17.24
N GLN A 90 -5.89 -6.41 -15.93
CA GLN A 90 -4.89 -6.05 -14.92
C GLN A 90 -3.69 -7.01 -14.95
N ALA A 91 -3.87 -8.25 -15.41
CA ALA A 91 -2.77 -9.20 -15.52
C ALA A 91 -1.64 -8.70 -16.44
N GLU A 92 -1.93 -7.82 -17.42
CA GLU A 92 -0.93 -7.17 -18.27
C GLU A 92 0.02 -6.24 -17.50
N HIS A 93 -0.29 -5.96 -16.23
CA HIS A 93 0.43 -5.03 -15.37
C HIS A 93 1.29 -5.72 -14.32
N ASP A 94 1.34 -7.06 -14.33
CA ASP A 94 2.08 -7.92 -13.42
C ASP A 94 1.83 -7.60 -11.93
N PRO A 95 0.56 -7.50 -11.48
CA PRO A 95 0.24 -7.34 -10.07
C PRO A 95 0.52 -8.62 -9.30
N THR A 96 0.94 -8.45 -8.05
CA THR A 96 1.09 -9.53 -7.06
C THR A 96 -0.07 -9.55 -6.08
N TRP A 97 -0.72 -8.41 -5.87
CA TRP A 97 -1.83 -8.25 -4.92
C TRP A 97 -2.99 -7.47 -5.54
N SER A 98 -4.20 -7.80 -5.10
CA SER A 98 -5.40 -6.99 -5.29
C SER A 98 -6.09 -6.72 -3.94
N ILE A 99 -6.78 -5.59 -3.83
CA ILE A 99 -7.59 -5.25 -2.66
C ILE A 99 -8.77 -4.41 -3.09
N ASN A 100 -9.93 -4.67 -2.50
CA ASN A 100 -11.16 -3.93 -2.74
C ASN A 100 -11.30 -2.76 -1.76
N LEU A 101 -11.97 -1.70 -2.21
CA LEU A 101 -12.30 -0.54 -1.41
C LEU A 101 -13.81 -0.44 -1.19
N SER A 102 -14.21 -0.02 -0.01
CA SER A 102 -15.61 0.26 0.29
C SER A 102 -15.91 1.75 0.41
N LEU A 103 -17.12 2.12 -0.03
CA LEU A 103 -17.66 3.45 0.19
C LEU A 103 -18.26 3.56 1.60
N PRO A 104 -18.15 4.73 2.25
CA PRO A 104 -18.93 5.00 3.43
C PRO A 104 -20.42 5.04 3.07
N ALA A 105 -21.30 4.56 3.96
CA ALA A 105 -22.74 4.43 3.68
C ALA A 105 -23.41 5.72 3.15
N GLY A 106 -22.92 6.90 3.56
CA GLY A 106 -23.42 8.20 3.09
C GLY A 106 -23.06 8.57 1.65
N ARG A 107 -22.12 7.85 1.01
CA ARG A 107 -21.70 8.06 -0.40
C ARG A 107 -22.29 7.03 -1.36
N VAL A 108 -23.04 6.03 -0.88
CA VAL A 108 -23.68 5.03 -1.73
C VAL A 108 -24.90 5.67 -2.43
N ALA A 109 -24.64 6.31 -3.58
CA ALA A 109 -25.64 6.93 -4.43
C ALA A 109 -25.39 6.56 -5.89
N SER A 110 -26.47 6.27 -6.63
CA SER A 110 -26.38 5.85 -8.03
C SER A 110 -25.61 6.88 -8.88
N GLY A 111 -24.71 6.38 -9.73
CA GLY A 111 -23.82 7.18 -10.57
C GLY A 111 -22.55 7.69 -9.87
N VAL A 112 -22.35 7.42 -8.58
CA VAL A 112 -21.08 7.71 -7.91
C VAL A 112 -20.00 6.77 -8.44
N GLU A 113 -18.93 7.36 -8.95
CA GLU A 113 -17.71 6.66 -9.37
C GLU A 113 -16.66 6.72 -8.26
N TYR A 114 -15.95 5.60 -8.05
CA TYR A 114 -14.91 5.45 -7.04
C TYR A 114 -13.92 4.34 -7.47
N PRO A 115 -12.67 4.36 -6.97
CA PRO A 115 -11.74 3.26 -7.18
C PRO A 115 -12.24 2.03 -6.41
N GLY A 116 -12.76 1.03 -7.10
CA GLY A 116 -13.38 -0.15 -6.48
C GLY A 116 -12.36 -1.19 -6.08
N ASP A 117 -11.41 -1.49 -6.96
CA ASP A 117 -10.32 -2.42 -6.69
C ASP A 117 -8.98 -1.80 -7.10
N LEU A 118 -7.96 -2.08 -6.28
CA LEU A 118 -6.60 -1.63 -6.47
C LEU A 118 -5.67 -2.81 -6.71
N PHE A 119 -4.68 -2.62 -7.56
CA PHE A 119 -3.73 -3.65 -7.93
C PHE A 119 -2.32 -3.17 -7.64
N TYR A 120 -1.57 -3.96 -6.87
CA TYR A 120 -0.20 -3.64 -6.47
C TYR A 120 0.78 -4.65 -7.03
N ARG A 121 1.99 -4.17 -7.29
CA ARG A 121 3.17 -5.01 -7.51
C ARG A 121 4.13 -4.84 -6.35
N GLU A 122 4.64 -5.96 -5.87
CA GLU A 122 5.74 -6.00 -4.92
C GLU A 122 7.08 -5.74 -5.62
N ASP A 123 7.88 -4.82 -5.09
CA ASP A 123 9.24 -4.52 -5.56
C ASP A 123 10.14 -4.18 -4.37
N ASP A 124 11.28 -4.86 -4.26
CA ASP A 124 12.26 -4.74 -3.17
C ASP A 124 11.64 -4.74 -1.74
N GLY A 125 10.52 -5.47 -1.56
CA GLY A 125 9.81 -5.58 -0.29
C GLY A 125 8.89 -4.40 0.05
N GLY A 126 8.65 -3.50 -0.90
CA GLY A 126 7.58 -2.50 -0.87
C GLY A 126 6.49 -2.81 -1.89
N LEU A 127 5.39 -2.05 -1.85
CA LEU A 127 4.28 -2.14 -2.78
C LEU A 127 4.14 -0.82 -3.55
N CYS A 128 3.87 -0.91 -4.85
CA CYS A 128 3.50 0.24 -5.66
C CYS A 128 2.26 -0.06 -6.49
N LEU A 129 1.42 0.95 -6.71
CA LEU A 129 0.17 0.85 -7.44
C LEU A 129 0.47 0.62 -8.92
N VAL A 130 -0.06 -0.47 -9.48
CA VAL A 130 0.03 -0.78 -10.91
C VAL A 130 -1.26 -0.53 -11.65
N ASP A 131 -2.44 -0.58 -11.04
CA ASP A 131 -3.70 -0.28 -11.73
C ASP A 131 -4.86 0.00 -10.76
N ILE A 132 -5.94 0.58 -11.28
CA ILE A 132 -7.19 0.82 -10.57
C ILE A 132 -8.36 0.31 -11.43
N ALA A 133 -9.20 -0.55 -10.87
CA ALA A 133 -10.51 -0.84 -11.45
C ALA A 133 -11.55 0.11 -10.85
N TRP A 134 -11.98 1.08 -11.66
CA TRP A 134 -13.02 2.03 -11.29
C TRP A 134 -14.40 1.36 -11.30
N SER A 135 -15.21 1.71 -10.30
CA SER A 135 -16.57 1.20 -10.11
C SER A 135 -17.58 2.34 -10.08
N THR A 136 -18.77 2.09 -10.65
CA THR A 136 -19.93 2.98 -10.55
C THR A 136 -21.02 2.32 -9.72
N VAL A 137 -21.54 3.04 -8.72
CA VAL A 137 -22.73 2.60 -7.97
C VAL A 137 -23.94 2.59 -8.90
N GLN A 138 -24.64 1.45 -8.98
CA GLN A 138 -25.84 1.28 -9.82
C GLN A 138 -27.12 1.58 -9.04
#